data_AF-A0A9N9JUD4-F1
#
_entry.id   AF-A0A9N9JUD4-F1
#
_cell.length_a   1.000
_cell.length_b   1.000
_cell.length_c   1.000
_cell.angle_alpha   90.00
_cell.angle_beta   90.00
_cell.angle_gamma   90.00
#
_symmetry.space_group_name_H-M   'P 1'
#
loop_
_entity.id
_entity.type
_entity.pdbx_description
1 polymer ?
#
loop_
_entity_poly.entity_id
_entity_poly.type
_entity_poly.pdbx_seq_one_letter_code
_entity_poly.pdbx_strand_id
1 'polypeptide(L)' 'NKERVYNLTITKGSCSPDGFKRDIYLINGQFPGPLIEANRDYTIVLN' A
#
# COMPACT_ATOMS: atom_id res chain seq x y z
N ASN A 1 23.88 -1.41 4.45
CA ASN A 1 22.56 -2.07 4.34
C ASN A 1 22.03 -1.90 2.93
N LYS A 2 21.29 -2.89 2.41
CA LYS A 2 20.63 -2.78 1.10
C LYS A 2 19.27 -2.10 1.30
N GLU A 3 18.93 -1.15 0.44
CA GLU A 3 17.64 -0.46 0.51
C GLU A 3 16.62 -1.11 -0.44
N ARG A 4 15.36 -1.16 0.01
CA ARG A 4 14.21 -1.50 -0.83
C ARG A 4 13.19 -0.37 -0.75
N VAL A 5 13.03 0.32 -1.87
CA VAL A 5 12.22 1.54 -1.97
C VAL A 5 10.86 1.21 -2.56
N TYR A 6 9.80 1.70 -1.92
CA TYR A 6 8.42 1.63 -2.42
C TYR A 6 7.85 3.05 -2.54
N ASN A 7 7.28 3.37 -3.71
CA ASN A 7 6.55 4.63 -3.91
C ASN A 7 5.05 4.35 -3.71
N LEU A 8 4.45 4.98 -2.71
CA LEU A 8 3.09 4.79 -2.28
C LEU A 8 2.30 6.09 -2.47
N THR A 9 1.34 6.07 -3.38
CA THR A 9 0.40 7.18 -3.58
C THR A 9 -0.89 6.89 -2.82
N ILE A 10 -1.29 7.80 -1.93
CA ILE A 10 -2.59 7.75 -1.28
C ILE A 10 -3.62 8.33 -2.25
N THR A 11 -4.66 7.56 -2.55
CA THR A 11 -5.80 8.03 -3.34
C THR A 11 -7.12 7.74 -2.61
N LYS A 12 -8.21 8.38 -3.04
CA LYS A 12 -9.56 8.00 -2.63
C LYS A 12 -10.19 7.13 -3.70
N GLY A 13 -11.03 6.17 -3.30
CA GLY A 13 -11.85 5.38 -4.22
C GLY A 13 -12.98 4.65 -3.51
N SER A 14 -13.94 4.12 -4.28
CA SER A 14 -15.10 3.41 -3.74
C SER A 14 -14.85 1.90 -3.70
N CYS A 15 -14.90 1.28 -2.51
CA CYS A 15 -14.78 -0.17 -2.33
C CYS A 15 -15.82 -0.72 -1.34
N SER A 16 -15.99 -2.06 -1.32
CA SER A 16 -16.91 -2.77 -0.42
C SER A 16 -16.19 -3.85 0.43
N PRO A 17 -15.27 -3.47 1.33
CA PRO A 17 -14.47 -4.43 2.10
C PRO A 17 -15.31 -5.28 3.07
N ASP A 18 -16.45 -4.75 3.50
CA ASP A 18 -17.42 -5.38 4.41
C ASP A 18 -18.74 -5.75 3.71
N GLY A 19 -18.75 -5.70 2.37
CA GLY A 19 -19.95 -5.89 1.56
C GLY A 19 -20.77 -4.63 1.27
N PHE A 20 -20.43 -3.46 1.86
CA PHE A 20 -21.12 -2.19 1.58
C PHE A 20 -20.18 -1.18 0.90
N LYS A 21 -20.64 -0.54 -0.18
CA LYS A 21 -19.84 0.48 -0.89
C LYS A 21 -19.63 1.72 -0.03
N ARG A 22 -18.37 2.13 0.13
CA ARG A 22 -17.97 3.36 0.82
C ARG A 22 -16.76 3.98 0.12
N ASP A 23 -16.61 5.29 0.25
CA ASP A 23 -15.37 5.96 -0.12
C ASP A 23 -14.30 5.65 0.93
N ILE A 24 -13.19 5.09 0.49
CA ILE A 24 -12.05 4.70 1.31
C ILE A 24 -10.75 5.28 0.77
N TYR A 25 -9.71 5.29 1.59
CA TYR A 25 -8.36 5.55 1.14
C TYR A 25 -7.73 4.27 0.60
N LEU A 26 -7.02 4.41 -0.52
CA LEU A 26 -6.34 3.36 -1.26
C LEU A 26 -4.84 3.67 -1.31
N ILE A 27 -4.02 2.63 -1.39
CA ILE A 27 -2.59 2.77 -1.64
C ILE A 27 -2.31 2.28 -3.05
N ASN A 28 -1.78 3.17 -3.91
CA ASN A 28 -1.62 2.94 -5.34
C ASN A 28 -2.93 2.50 -6.01
N GLY A 29 -4.05 3.11 -5.59
CA GLY A 29 -5.38 2.80 -6.14
C GLY A 29 -5.90 1.40 -5.81
N GLN A 30 -5.30 0.69 -4.85
CA GLN A 30 -5.64 -0.69 -4.54
C GLN A 30 -6.08 -0.89 -3.08
N PHE A 31 -6.93 -1.89 -2.87
CA PHE A 31 -7.38 -2.36 -1.55
C PHE A 31 -7.54 -3.90 -1.57
N PRO A 32 -6.93 -4.66 -0.64
CA PRO A 32 -5.91 -4.23 0.34
C PRO A 32 -4.71 -3.58 -0.36
N GLY A 33 -3.91 -2.77 0.35
CA GLY A 33 -2.71 -2.15 -0.21
C GLY A 33 -1.68 -3.15 -0.77
N PRO A 34 -0.65 -2.68 -1.49
CA PRO A 34 0.36 -3.56 -2.07
C PRO A 34 1.16 -4.27 -1.00
N LEU A 35 1.59 -5.51 -1.28
CA LEU A 35 2.49 -6.24 -0.40
C LEU A 35 3.88 -5.57 -0.35
N ILE A 36 4.36 -5.29 0.86
CA ILE A 36 5.73 -4.87 1.11
C ILE A 36 6.49 -6.08 1.64
N GLU A 37 7.50 -6.54 0.90
CA GLU A 37 8.33 -7.69 1.27
C GLU A 37 9.82 -7.34 1.17
N ALA A 38 10.61 -7.79 2.14
CA ALA A 38 12.06 -7.65 2.14
C ALA A 38 12.74 -8.80 2.89
N ASN A 39 14.01 -9.05 2.55
CA ASN A 39 14.86 -9.99 3.28
C ASN A 39 15.43 -9.32 4.54
N ARG A 40 15.95 -10.14 5.47
CA ARG A 40 16.70 -9.64 6.64
C ARG A 40 17.87 -8.75 6.21
N ASP A 41 18.18 -7.74 7.01
CA ASP A 41 19.24 -6.73 6.82
C ASP A 41 19.00 -5.72 5.68
N TYR A 42 17.76 -5.65 5.18
CA TYR A 42 17.32 -4.59 4.28
C TYR A 42 16.72 -3.42 5.07
N THR A 43 17.01 -2.20 4.62
CA THR A 43 16.28 -0.99 5.03
C THR A 43 15.13 -0.78 4.05
N ILE A 44 13.90 -0.65 4.56
CA ILE A 44 12.73 -0.32 3.74
C ILE A 44 12.56 1.19 3.74
N VAL A 45 12.46 1.78 2.55
CA VAL A 45 12.18 3.21 2.35
C VAL A 45 10.82 3.34 1.68
N LEU A 46 9.93 4.13 2.27
CA LEU A 46 8.59 4.40 1.73
C LEU A 46 8.52 5.88 1.34
N ASN A 47 8.31 6.14 0.05
CA ASN A 47 8.12 7.49 -0.50
C ASN A 47 6.65 7.73 -0.81
#